data_AF-A0A353KXB1-F1
#
_entry.id   AF-A0A353KXB1-F1
#
_cell.length_a   1.000
_cell.length_b   1.000
_cell.length_c   1.000
_cell.angle_alpha   90.00
_cell.angle_beta   90.00
_cell.angle_gamma   90.00
#
_symmetry.space_group_name_H-M   'P 1'
#
loop_
_entity.id
_entity.type
_entity.pdbx_description
1 polymer ?
#
loop_
_entity_poly.entity_id
_entity_poly.type
_entity_poly.pdbx_seq_one_letter_code
_entity_poly.pdbx_strand_id
1 'polypeptide(L)'
;MKLFLNILILLIFAVNQLFAQQPKINKPTTRILFVFDASQSMLMKWESDTKINIARKFLIEMIDSLEQMENVQMAIRIYGHQSPVPPQDCSDTKLEVPFGENNASKIRQKLRFITPKGTTPIAHSLELAGDDFPPMPNSRNVIILITDGIEACDGDPCAISEMLQKKGIALRPFVIGIGLDLRFKESFKCIGKYYDASIESQFKDILGVVISDALNTTTVQVNLLDIQGKPTETNVNMSFFDLLSGKLKYNYIHTINSRGEPDTVEIDPLLSYKMIVHTIPPVTVDGIKLTQGKHTIIPADVPQGYLKLKLDGNNQYNGLTAIVRKSGEMNTLNVQDINDIEKYIIGKYDLEILTLPRILVSDVEIKQSYTTTIDIPKPGLVTFITSSAGFGSLYLETGDKFEWIYNLNPNYTKETIVLQPGSYRVVYRPQNAKRTYYTVEKIFDISSGVSLSIGL
;
A
#
# COMPACT_ATOMS: atom_id res chain seq x y z
N MET A 1 6.07 -58.59 23.22
CA MET A 1 6.73 -57.34 23.65
C MET A 1 7.73 -56.76 22.64
N LYS A 2 8.41 -57.57 21.80
CA LYS A 2 9.32 -57.06 20.75
C LYS A 2 8.61 -56.43 19.52
N LEU A 3 7.38 -56.84 19.21
CA LEU A 3 6.62 -56.31 18.08
C LEU A 3 6.07 -54.89 18.33
N PHE A 4 5.73 -54.56 19.57
CA PHE A 4 5.22 -53.24 19.96
C PHE A 4 6.32 -52.16 19.98
N LEU A 5 7.56 -52.54 20.28
CA LEU A 5 8.69 -51.60 20.34
C LEU A 5 9.10 -51.11 18.93
N ASN A 6 8.99 -51.99 17.92
CA ASN A 6 9.31 -51.62 16.54
C ASN A 6 8.25 -50.71 15.90
N ILE A 7 6.97 -50.83 16.30
CA ILE A 7 5.90 -49.95 15.83
C ILE A 7 6.02 -48.55 16.43
N LEU A 8 6.48 -48.44 17.68
CA LEU A 8 6.70 -47.14 18.33
C LEU A 8 7.90 -46.37 17.74
N ILE A 9 8.96 -47.08 17.32
CA ILE A 9 10.13 -46.46 16.66
C ILE A 9 9.79 -46.01 15.23
N LEU A 10 8.92 -46.73 14.52
CA LEU A 10 8.47 -46.32 13.18
C LEU A 10 7.56 -45.07 13.22
N LEU A 11 6.76 -44.90 14.29
CA LEU A 11 5.92 -43.70 14.47
C LEU A 11 6.75 -42.45 14.77
N ILE A 12 7.88 -42.57 15.49
CA ILE A 12 8.76 -41.43 15.82
C ILE A 12 9.55 -40.95 14.59
N PHE A 13 9.84 -41.83 13.62
CA PHE A 13 10.48 -41.43 12.36
C PHE A 13 9.52 -40.77 11.37
N ALA A 14 8.21 -41.02 11.45
CA ALA A 14 7.22 -40.39 10.57
C ALA A 14 6.88 -38.93 10.96
N VAL A 15 7.12 -38.53 12.22
CA VAL A 15 6.78 -37.19 12.70
C VAL A 15 7.84 -36.13 12.34
N ASN A 16 9.06 -36.55 11.97
CA ASN A 16 10.17 -35.62 11.65
C ASN A 16 10.26 -35.20 10.17
N GLN A 17 9.30 -35.58 9.32
CA GLN A 17 9.26 -35.22 7.89
C GLN A 17 8.28 -34.08 7.55
N LEU A 18 7.68 -33.45 8.56
CA LEU A 18 7.06 -32.13 8.40
C LEU A 18 8.17 -31.06 8.31
N PHE A 19 8.99 -31.14 7.25
CA PHE A 19 9.69 -29.96 6.78
C PHE A 19 8.62 -28.95 6.39
N ALA A 20 8.52 -27.89 7.19
CA ALA A 20 7.79 -26.69 6.83
C ALA A 20 8.20 -26.32 5.39
N GLN A 21 7.29 -26.51 4.43
CA GLN A 21 7.45 -25.95 3.11
C GLN A 21 7.41 -24.44 3.31
N GLN A 22 8.59 -23.81 3.33
CA GLN A 22 8.68 -22.38 3.16
C GLN A 22 7.92 -22.06 1.86
N PRO A 23 6.93 -21.16 1.88
CA PRO A 23 6.24 -20.79 0.65
C PRO A 23 7.30 -20.32 -0.35
N LYS A 24 7.34 -20.95 -1.53
CA LYS A 24 8.17 -20.46 -2.63
C LYS A 24 7.72 -19.02 -2.90
N ILE A 25 8.59 -18.07 -2.60
CA ILE A 25 8.39 -16.67 -3.00
C ILE A 25 8.40 -16.68 -4.53
N ASN A 26 7.22 -16.58 -5.15
CA ASN A 26 7.10 -16.46 -6.59
C ASN A 26 7.69 -15.11 -6.99
N LYS A 27 8.94 -15.12 -7.47
CA LYS A 27 9.58 -13.93 -8.02
C LYS A 27 8.72 -13.39 -9.18
N PRO A 28 8.49 -12.07 -9.24
CA PRO A 28 7.68 -11.49 -10.30
C PRO A 28 8.28 -11.79 -11.67
N THR A 29 7.43 -12.12 -12.65
CA THR A 29 7.88 -12.31 -14.03
C THR A 29 8.23 -10.97 -14.65
N THR A 30 9.43 -10.82 -15.18
CA THR A 30 9.80 -9.62 -15.95
C THR A 30 9.50 -9.84 -17.42
N ARG A 31 8.74 -8.92 -18.02
CA ARG A 31 8.38 -8.89 -19.42
C ARG A 31 9.12 -7.77 -20.12
N ILE A 32 9.88 -8.13 -21.14
CA ILE A 32 10.66 -7.20 -21.93
C ILE A 32 10.07 -7.16 -23.34
N LEU A 33 9.52 -6.00 -23.72
CA LEU A 33 9.11 -5.73 -25.09
C LEU A 33 10.20 -4.90 -25.78
N PHE A 34 10.84 -5.50 -26.78
CA PHE A 34 11.74 -4.79 -27.66
C PHE A 34 10.95 -3.99 -28.68
N VAL A 35 11.19 -2.69 -28.76
CA VAL A 35 10.69 -1.83 -29.85
C VAL A 35 11.89 -1.48 -30.71
N PHE A 36 11.97 -2.06 -31.90
CA PHE A 36 13.16 -2.03 -32.74
C PHE A 36 12.97 -1.17 -33.99
N ASP A 37 13.87 -0.21 -34.18
CA ASP A 37 13.92 0.67 -35.34
C ASP A 37 14.47 -0.05 -36.57
N ALA A 38 13.66 -0.08 -37.62
CA ALA A 38 14.05 -0.53 -38.94
C ALA A 38 13.68 0.52 -40.00
N SER A 39 13.76 1.81 -39.65
CA SER A 39 13.57 2.91 -40.58
C SER A 39 14.76 3.08 -41.54
N GLN A 40 14.58 3.85 -42.61
CA GLN A 40 15.60 4.06 -43.64
C GLN A 40 16.92 4.62 -43.08
N SER A 41 16.90 5.41 -42.00
CA SER A 41 18.11 5.97 -41.35
C SER A 41 19.06 4.88 -40.86
N MET A 42 18.52 3.71 -40.48
CA MET A 42 19.30 2.57 -39.98
C MET A 42 20.19 1.91 -41.05
N LEU A 43 20.02 2.26 -42.35
CA LEU A 43 20.91 1.83 -43.43
C LEU A 43 22.25 2.57 -43.47
N MET A 44 22.37 3.68 -42.74
CA MET A 44 23.61 4.44 -42.70
C MET A 44 24.73 3.62 -42.04
N LYS A 45 25.95 3.81 -42.55
CA LYS A 45 27.16 3.24 -41.92
C LYS A 45 27.47 3.98 -40.62
N TRP A 46 27.86 3.23 -39.61
CA TRP A 46 28.29 3.73 -38.32
C TRP A 46 29.36 2.80 -37.75
N GLU A 47 30.55 3.34 -37.51
CA GLU A 47 31.74 2.56 -37.11
C GLU A 47 32.04 1.38 -38.04
N SER A 48 31.84 0.14 -37.57
CA SER A 48 32.29 -1.09 -38.23
C SER A 48 31.33 -1.60 -39.31
N ASP A 49 30.04 -1.22 -39.26
CA ASP A 49 29.00 -1.74 -40.15
C ASP A 49 27.84 -0.72 -40.29
N THR A 50 26.72 -1.11 -40.88
CA THR A 50 25.48 -0.34 -40.86
C THR A 50 24.83 -0.35 -39.48
N LYS A 51 24.16 0.75 -39.10
CA LYS A 51 23.47 0.86 -37.81
C LYS A 51 22.51 -0.30 -37.56
N ILE A 52 21.78 -0.75 -38.58
CA ILE A 52 20.89 -1.92 -38.50
C ILE A 52 21.64 -3.21 -38.14
N ASN A 53 22.82 -3.44 -38.71
CA ASN A 53 23.59 -4.65 -38.44
C ASN A 53 24.13 -4.64 -37.00
N ILE A 54 24.58 -3.48 -36.53
CA ILE A 54 25.05 -3.31 -35.15
C ILE A 54 23.90 -3.47 -34.16
N ALA A 55 22.77 -2.79 -34.39
CA ALA A 55 21.56 -2.91 -33.58
C ALA A 55 21.08 -4.37 -33.51
N ARG A 56 21.12 -5.09 -34.64
CA ARG A 56 20.75 -6.51 -34.72
C ARG A 56 21.69 -7.38 -33.89
N LYS A 57 23.01 -7.21 -34.04
CA LYS A 57 24.02 -7.94 -33.26
C LYS A 57 23.80 -7.74 -31.76
N PHE A 58 23.63 -6.48 -31.35
CA PHE A 58 23.37 -6.11 -29.96
C PHE A 58 22.10 -6.76 -29.40
N LEU A 59 20.98 -6.65 -30.14
CA LEU A 59 19.73 -7.22 -29.67
C LEU A 59 19.79 -8.75 -29.59
N ILE A 60 20.52 -9.41 -30.50
CA ILE A 60 20.77 -10.86 -30.42
C ILE A 60 21.56 -11.21 -29.15
N GLU A 61 22.64 -10.49 -28.85
CA GLU A 61 23.42 -10.71 -27.61
C GLU A 61 22.59 -10.48 -26.34
N MET A 62 21.68 -9.50 -26.36
CA MET A 62 20.73 -9.26 -25.27
C MET A 62 19.76 -10.42 -25.11
N ILE A 63 19.16 -10.88 -26.20
CA ILE A 63 18.24 -12.03 -26.20
C ILE A 63 18.95 -13.28 -25.67
N ASP A 64 20.17 -13.54 -26.11
CA ASP A 64 20.95 -14.70 -25.68
C ASP A 64 21.24 -14.66 -24.17
N SER A 65 21.53 -13.46 -23.63
CA SER A 65 21.72 -13.26 -22.19
C SER A 65 20.40 -13.44 -21.41
N LEU A 66 19.30 -12.90 -21.91
CA LEU A 66 17.98 -12.96 -21.28
C LEU A 66 17.35 -14.36 -21.33
N GLU A 67 17.61 -15.15 -22.37
CA GLU A 67 17.10 -16.52 -22.52
C GLU A 67 17.62 -17.46 -21.43
N GLN A 68 18.79 -17.18 -20.84
CA GLN A 68 19.37 -17.96 -19.75
C GLN A 68 18.75 -17.63 -18.37
N MET A 69 17.90 -16.61 -18.29
CA MET A 69 17.35 -16.14 -17.02
C MET A 69 15.94 -16.66 -16.77
N GLU A 70 15.71 -17.09 -15.53
CA GLU A 70 14.40 -17.53 -15.09
C GLU A 70 13.42 -16.34 -14.98
N ASN A 71 12.13 -16.61 -15.20
CA ASN A 71 11.05 -15.62 -15.06
C ASN A 71 11.17 -14.40 -15.98
N VAL A 72 11.83 -14.53 -17.13
CA VAL A 72 11.86 -13.51 -18.19
C VAL A 72 11.01 -13.94 -19.38
N GLN A 73 10.15 -13.04 -19.86
CA GLN A 73 9.41 -13.20 -21.11
C GLN A 73 9.78 -12.06 -22.07
N MET A 74 9.92 -12.39 -23.35
CA MET A 74 10.35 -11.43 -24.37
C MET A 74 9.35 -11.35 -25.52
N ALA A 75 9.20 -10.16 -26.09
CA ALA A 75 8.43 -9.89 -27.30
C ALA A 75 9.17 -8.85 -28.16
N ILE A 76 8.86 -8.76 -29.46
CA ILE A 76 9.43 -7.74 -30.34
C ILE A 76 8.36 -7.09 -31.22
N ARG A 77 8.31 -5.77 -31.15
CA ARG A 77 7.63 -4.87 -32.08
C ARG A 77 8.67 -4.15 -32.92
N ILE A 78 8.41 -4.03 -34.22
CA ILE A 78 9.33 -3.42 -35.17
C ILE A 78 8.57 -2.34 -35.92
N TYR A 79 9.22 -1.21 -36.19
CA TYR A 79 8.66 -0.13 -36.98
C TYR A 79 9.56 0.25 -38.15
N GLY A 80 8.97 0.82 -39.20
CA GLY A 80 9.68 1.28 -40.39
C GLY A 80 10.12 0.15 -41.34
N HIS A 81 9.72 -1.11 -41.13
CA HIS A 81 10.15 -2.24 -41.96
C HIS A 81 9.12 -2.65 -43.03
N GLN A 82 7.89 -2.14 -42.98
CA GLN A 82 6.81 -2.62 -43.85
C GLN A 82 6.70 -1.79 -45.13
N SER A 83 6.75 -0.47 -45.01
CA SER A 83 6.44 0.48 -46.10
C SER A 83 7.70 1.26 -46.51
N PRO A 84 8.05 1.36 -47.81
CA PRO A 84 9.15 2.22 -48.25
C PRO A 84 8.78 3.70 -48.17
N VAL A 85 9.75 4.56 -47.86
CA VAL A 85 9.59 6.02 -47.94
C VAL A 85 10.33 6.57 -49.18
N PRO A 86 9.74 7.48 -49.97
CA PRO A 86 8.38 8.06 -49.90
C PRO A 86 7.26 7.18 -50.53
N PRO A 87 5.98 7.34 -50.10
CA PRO A 87 5.45 8.30 -49.12
C PRO A 87 5.69 7.88 -47.66
N GLN A 88 5.51 8.83 -46.74
CA GLN A 88 5.68 8.58 -45.31
C GLN A 88 4.47 7.82 -44.74
N ASP A 89 4.72 6.65 -44.14
CA ASP A 89 3.71 5.83 -43.46
C ASP A 89 3.92 5.85 -41.94
N CYS A 90 3.15 6.70 -41.25
CA CYS A 90 3.23 6.86 -39.79
C CYS A 90 2.53 5.76 -39.00
N SER A 91 1.95 4.77 -39.69
CA SER A 91 1.35 3.58 -39.10
C SER A 91 2.23 2.33 -39.24
N ASP A 92 3.43 2.45 -39.81
CA ASP A 92 4.38 1.36 -40.03
C ASP A 92 4.99 0.87 -38.72
N THR A 93 4.22 0.07 -37.96
CA THR A 93 4.65 -0.57 -36.72
C THR A 93 3.86 -1.85 -36.48
N LYS A 94 4.56 -2.93 -36.10
CA LYS A 94 3.93 -4.25 -35.92
C LYS A 94 4.57 -5.05 -34.82
N LEU A 95 3.73 -5.66 -33.97
CA LEU A 95 4.13 -6.72 -33.06
C LEU A 95 4.43 -7.98 -33.87
N GLU A 96 5.71 -8.27 -34.06
CA GLU A 96 6.18 -9.34 -34.94
C GLU A 96 6.37 -10.65 -34.20
N VAL A 97 6.73 -10.59 -32.92
CA VAL A 97 6.70 -11.74 -32.03
C VAL A 97 5.99 -11.32 -30.74
N PRO A 98 4.73 -11.76 -30.50
CA PRO A 98 4.02 -11.51 -29.25
C PRO A 98 4.62 -12.32 -28.10
N PHE A 99 4.38 -11.93 -26.85
CA PHE A 99 4.84 -12.68 -25.67
C PHE A 99 4.38 -14.15 -25.72
N GLY A 100 5.32 -15.06 -25.44
CA GLY A 100 5.07 -16.50 -25.48
C GLY A 100 6.32 -17.31 -25.16
N GLU A 101 6.16 -18.64 -25.13
CA GLU A 101 7.25 -19.56 -24.86
C GLU A 101 8.27 -19.62 -26.00
N ASN A 102 9.54 -19.82 -25.62
CA ASN A 102 10.68 -19.98 -26.54
C ASN A 102 10.78 -18.87 -27.60
N ASN A 103 10.50 -17.63 -27.17
CA ASN A 103 10.49 -16.49 -28.08
C ASN A 103 11.87 -16.03 -28.51
N ALA A 104 12.92 -16.34 -27.75
CA ALA A 104 14.30 -15.97 -28.11
C ALA A 104 14.65 -16.45 -29.53
N SER A 105 14.37 -17.72 -29.85
CA SER A 105 14.60 -18.28 -31.19
C SER A 105 13.78 -17.58 -32.29
N LYS A 106 12.50 -17.31 -32.02
CA LYS A 106 11.59 -16.63 -32.96
C LYS A 106 12.04 -15.19 -33.23
N ILE A 107 12.42 -14.46 -32.19
CA ILE A 107 12.92 -13.09 -32.30
C ILE A 107 14.23 -13.07 -33.10
N ARG A 108 15.19 -13.96 -32.79
CA ARG A 108 16.44 -14.11 -33.57
C ARG A 108 16.16 -14.36 -35.04
N GLN A 109 15.25 -15.28 -35.36
CA GLN A 109 14.89 -15.59 -36.74
C GLN A 109 14.30 -14.36 -37.43
N LYS A 110 13.37 -13.66 -36.77
CA LYS A 110 12.76 -12.46 -37.34
C LYS A 110 13.79 -11.39 -37.64
N LEU A 111 14.68 -11.11 -36.69
CA LEU A 111 15.74 -10.11 -36.79
C LEU A 111 16.64 -10.32 -38.02
N ARG A 112 16.97 -11.57 -38.37
CA ARG A 112 17.83 -11.90 -39.52
C ARG A 112 17.27 -11.46 -40.86
N PHE A 113 15.95 -11.37 -41.01
CA PHE A 113 15.29 -11.06 -42.29
C PHE A 113 14.72 -9.64 -42.36
N ILE A 114 14.88 -8.82 -41.33
CA ILE A 114 14.43 -7.43 -41.35
C ILE A 114 15.34 -6.60 -42.24
N THR A 115 14.70 -5.87 -43.16
CA THR A 115 15.33 -4.88 -44.02
C THR A 115 14.75 -3.50 -43.69
N PRO A 116 15.59 -2.49 -43.45
CA PRO A 116 15.07 -1.15 -43.18
C PRO A 116 14.49 -0.47 -44.42
N LYS A 117 13.35 0.23 -44.30
CA LYS A 117 12.64 0.79 -45.47
C LYS A 117 11.98 2.15 -45.27
N GLY A 118 11.28 2.33 -44.16
CA GLY A 118 10.26 3.35 -43.96
C GLY A 118 10.70 4.48 -43.04
N THR A 119 9.71 5.14 -42.45
CA THR A 119 9.88 6.28 -41.53
C THR A 119 10.01 5.83 -40.06
N THR A 120 10.11 6.78 -39.13
CA THR A 120 10.38 6.58 -37.70
C THR A 120 9.18 7.00 -36.82
N PRO A 121 8.09 6.20 -36.74
CA PRO A 121 6.90 6.51 -35.92
C PRO A 121 7.05 6.02 -34.47
N ILE A 122 7.89 6.69 -33.66
CA ILE A 122 8.24 6.24 -32.29
C ILE A 122 7.02 6.32 -31.37
N ALA A 123 6.32 7.46 -31.33
CA ALA A 123 5.20 7.71 -30.44
C ALA A 123 4.07 6.70 -30.67
N HIS A 124 3.67 6.49 -31.92
CA HIS A 124 2.63 5.51 -32.26
C HIS A 124 3.07 4.07 -31.97
N SER A 125 4.33 3.75 -32.21
CA SER A 125 4.89 2.44 -31.85
C SER A 125 4.87 2.17 -30.34
N LEU A 126 5.23 3.19 -29.54
CA LEU A 126 5.22 3.11 -28.08
C LEU A 126 3.81 3.07 -27.50
N GLU A 127 2.87 3.78 -28.12
CA GLU A 127 1.45 3.75 -27.75
C GLU A 127 0.91 2.32 -27.86
N LEU A 128 1.06 1.70 -29.04
CA LEU A 128 0.62 0.31 -29.26
C LEU A 128 1.43 -0.70 -28.43
N ALA A 129 2.73 -0.45 -28.21
CA ALA A 129 3.55 -1.27 -27.33
C ALA A 129 3.02 -1.32 -25.90
N GLY A 130 2.36 -0.25 -25.43
CA GLY A 130 1.70 -0.21 -24.13
C GLY A 130 0.57 -1.24 -23.96
N ASP A 131 -0.03 -1.68 -25.07
CA ASP A 131 -1.15 -2.62 -25.09
C ASP A 131 -0.73 -4.04 -25.49
N ASP A 132 0.53 -4.25 -25.87
CA ASP A 132 1.07 -5.57 -26.23
C ASP A 132 1.36 -6.46 -25.00
N PHE A 133 1.35 -5.90 -23.78
CA PHE A 133 1.60 -6.65 -22.55
C PHE A 133 0.35 -7.40 -22.09
N PRO A 134 0.41 -8.73 -21.89
CA PRO A 134 -0.75 -9.47 -21.42
C PRO A 134 -1.10 -9.09 -19.96
N PRO A 135 -2.39 -8.99 -19.62
CA PRO A 135 -2.82 -8.64 -18.26
C PRO A 135 -2.44 -9.77 -17.31
N MET A 136 -1.48 -9.52 -16.42
CA MET A 136 -1.07 -10.50 -15.41
C MET A 136 -0.78 -9.79 -14.07
N PRO A 137 -1.25 -10.35 -12.94
CA PRO A 137 -0.83 -9.89 -11.63
C PRO A 137 0.66 -10.16 -11.42
N ASN A 138 1.36 -9.29 -10.70
CA ASN A 138 2.75 -9.52 -10.28
C ASN A 138 3.78 -9.69 -11.42
N SER A 139 3.61 -8.96 -12.53
CA SER A 139 4.61 -8.86 -13.61
C SER A 139 5.23 -7.46 -13.70
N ARG A 140 6.53 -7.39 -13.96
CA ARG A 140 7.25 -6.15 -14.27
C ARG A 140 7.31 -5.98 -15.78
N ASN A 141 6.73 -4.90 -16.31
CA ASN A 141 6.69 -4.65 -17.75
C ASN A 141 7.73 -3.58 -18.12
N VAL A 142 8.62 -3.91 -19.04
CA VAL A 142 9.70 -3.03 -19.51
C VAL A 142 9.67 -2.96 -21.03
N ILE A 143 9.69 -1.76 -21.58
CA ILE A 143 9.92 -1.50 -23.00
C ILE A 143 11.37 -1.07 -23.17
N ILE A 144 12.11 -1.77 -24.03
CA ILE A 144 13.44 -1.36 -24.47
C ILE A 144 13.30 -0.86 -25.91
N LEU A 145 13.41 0.46 -26.09
CA LEU A 145 13.35 1.11 -27.40
C LEU A 145 14.77 1.16 -27.97
N ILE A 146 15.00 0.59 -29.15
CA ILE A 146 16.28 0.62 -29.85
C ILE A 146 16.08 1.45 -31.11
N THR A 147 16.70 2.63 -31.18
CA THR A 147 16.52 3.59 -32.28
C THR A 147 17.80 4.35 -32.60
N ASP A 148 17.89 4.94 -33.79
CA ASP A 148 18.98 5.86 -34.16
C ASP A 148 18.52 7.31 -34.40
N GLY A 149 17.23 7.59 -34.22
CA GLY A 149 16.59 8.80 -34.71
C GLY A 149 15.62 9.45 -33.71
N ILE A 150 15.10 10.60 -34.11
CA ILE A 150 13.98 11.30 -33.46
C ILE A 150 12.68 10.94 -34.18
N GLU A 151 11.57 11.22 -33.51
CA GLU A 151 10.23 11.12 -34.08
C GLU A 151 10.14 11.84 -35.43
N ALA A 152 9.61 11.16 -36.44
CA ALA A 152 9.42 11.71 -37.78
C ALA A 152 7.93 11.98 -38.12
N CYS A 153 7.00 11.53 -37.29
CA CYS A 153 5.55 11.52 -37.56
C CYS A 153 4.72 12.45 -36.66
N ASP A 154 5.31 13.57 -36.22
CA ASP A 154 4.67 14.61 -35.39
C ASP A 154 4.05 14.11 -34.06
N GLY A 155 4.42 12.90 -33.61
CA GLY A 155 4.01 12.37 -32.33
C GLY A 155 4.73 13.03 -31.15
N ASP A 156 4.20 12.84 -29.94
CA ASP A 156 4.85 13.27 -28.69
C ASP A 156 5.29 12.06 -27.85
N PRO A 157 6.55 11.60 -28.01
CA PRO A 157 7.10 10.52 -27.21
C PRO A 157 7.12 10.80 -25.70
N CYS A 158 7.17 12.06 -25.27
CA CYS A 158 7.13 12.43 -23.85
C CYS A 158 5.77 12.10 -23.24
N ALA A 159 4.69 12.52 -23.90
CA ALA A 159 3.32 12.24 -23.46
C ALA A 159 3.04 10.73 -23.41
N ILE A 160 3.52 9.98 -24.40
CA ILE A 160 3.40 8.53 -24.43
C ILE A 160 4.22 7.87 -23.31
N SER A 161 5.42 8.36 -23.00
CA SER A 161 6.20 7.86 -21.86
C SER A 161 5.45 8.05 -20.53
N GLU A 162 4.83 9.21 -20.32
CA GLU A 162 4.03 9.45 -19.11
C GLU A 162 2.83 8.50 -19.02
N MET A 163 2.15 8.27 -20.16
CA MET A 163 1.06 7.29 -20.24
C MET A 163 1.54 5.87 -19.87
N LEU A 164 2.67 5.43 -20.42
CA LEU A 164 3.26 4.11 -20.13
C LEU A 164 3.62 3.98 -18.65
N GLN A 165 4.22 5.01 -18.06
CA GLN A 165 4.54 5.05 -16.62
C GLN A 165 3.27 4.94 -15.76
N LYS A 166 2.18 5.63 -16.11
CA LYS A 166 0.87 5.50 -15.43
C LYS A 166 0.28 4.08 -15.55
N LYS A 167 0.55 3.38 -16.65
CA LYS A 167 0.22 1.96 -16.83
C LYS A 167 1.16 1.02 -16.03
N GLY A 168 2.22 1.54 -15.42
CA GLY A 168 3.23 0.75 -14.70
C GLY A 168 4.24 0.07 -15.62
N ILE A 169 4.45 0.61 -16.82
CA ILE A 169 5.38 0.11 -17.84
C ILE A 169 6.61 1.03 -17.85
N ALA A 170 7.79 0.46 -17.62
CA ALA A 170 9.04 1.21 -17.65
C ALA A 170 9.60 1.32 -19.07
N LEU A 171 9.83 2.54 -19.55
CA LEU A 171 10.47 2.78 -20.85
C LEU A 171 11.98 3.02 -20.69
N ARG A 172 12.78 2.33 -21.48
CA ARG A 172 14.25 2.44 -21.53
C ARG A 172 14.70 2.67 -22.97
N PRO A 173 14.91 3.93 -23.38
CA PRO A 173 15.47 4.24 -24.69
C PRO A 173 16.96 3.88 -24.75
N PHE A 174 17.33 3.14 -25.77
CA PHE A 174 18.70 2.82 -26.15
C PHE A 174 18.93 3.41 -27.54
N VAL A 175 19.79 4.42 -27.62
CA VAL A 175 19.97 5.17 -28.85
C VAL A 175 21.36 4.96 -29.44
N ILE A 176 21.39 4.68 -30.74
CA ILE A 176 22.59 4.31 -31.48
C ILE A 176 23.12 5.51 -32.26
N GLY A 177 24.36 5.89 -31.99
CA GLY A 177 25.08 6.85 -32.83
C GLY A 177 24.59 8.29 -32.77
N ILE A 178 23.99 8.74 -31.64
CA ILE A 178 23.63 10.15 -31.42
C ILE A 178 24.89 11.04 -31.36
N GLY A 179 25.97 10.55 -30.74
CA GLY A 179 27.14 11.38 -30.46
C GLY A 179 26.81 12.57 -29.54
N LEU A 180 27.38 13.75 -29.82
CA LEU A 180 27.31 14.93 -28.94
C LEU A 180 26.17 15.93 -29.26
N ASP A 181 25.18 15.61 -30.11
CA ASP A 181 24.10 16.58 -30.42
C ASP A 181 23.18 16.81 -29.20
N LEU A 182 23.28 18.01 -28.63
CA LEU A 182 22.53 18.45 -27.44
C LEU A 182 21.02 18.47 -27.66
N ARG A 183 20.54 18.70 -28.89
CA ARG A 183 19.10 18.77 -29.20
C ARG A 183 18.44 17.39 -29.12
N PHE A 184 19.18 16.35 -29.51
CA PHE A 184 18.75 14.97 -29.32
C PHE A 184 18.66 14.62 -27.84
N LYS A 185 19.69 14.98 -27.05
CA LYS A 185 19.69 14.72 -25.60
C LYS A 185 18.48 15.34 -24.90
N GLU A 186 18.08 16.55 -25.27
CA GLU A 186 16.89 17.21 -24.70
C GLU A 186 15.59 16.51 -25.06
N SER A 187 15.46 16.05 -26.31
CA SER A 187 14.26 15.35 -26.80
C SER A 187 14.02 14.00 -26.10
N PHE A 188 15.09 13.33 -25.65
CA PHE A 188 14.99 12.04 -24.95
C PHE A 188 14.91 12.15 -23.42
N LYS A 189 15.20 13.32 -22.82
CA LYS A 189 15.15 13.52 -21.35
C LYS A 189 13.77 13.21 -20.76
N CYS A 190 12.71 13.55 -21.48
CA CYS A 190 11.33 13.35 -21.02
C CYS A 190 10.87 11.88 -21.15
N ILE A 191 11.51 11.10 -22.04
CA ILE A 191 11.09 9.75 -22.40
C ILE A 191 11.55 8.75 -21.33
N GLY A 192 12.61 9.07 -20.58
CA GLY A 192 13.11 8.31 -19.45
C GLY A 192 14.63 8.33 -19.35
N LYS A 193 15.19 7.45 -18.52
CA LYS A 193 16.64 7.19 -18.51
C LYS A 193 17.02 6.53 -19.84
N TYR A 194 17.73 7.28 -20.69
CA TYR A 194 18.24 6.77 -21.96
C TYR A 194 19.70 6.35 -21.85
N TYR A 195 20.11 5.44 -22.72
CA TYR A 195 21.51 5.03 -22.86
C TYR A 195 21.99 5.39 -24.25
N ASP A 196 23.13 6.09 -24.30
CA ASP A 196 23.76 6.55 -25.53
C ASP A 196 24.93 5.62 -25.84
N ALA A 197 24.78 4.84 -26.90
CA ALA A 197 25.86 4.06 -27.44
C ALA A 197 26.61 4.90 -28.47
N SER A 198 27.54 5.71 -27.98
CA SER A 198 28.35 6.61 -28.80
C SER A 198 29.51 5.91 -29.51
N ILE A 199 29.93 4.73 -29.04
CA ILE A 199 30.96 3.87 -29.67
C ILE A 199 30.65 2.37 -29.48
N GLU A 200 31.03 1.50 -30.43
CA GLU A 200 30.73 0.05 -30.41
C GLU A 200 31.31 -0.65 -29.17
N SER A 201 32.49 -0.23 -28.70
CA SER A 201 33.15 -0.84 -27.54
C SER A 201 32.37 -0.68 -26.23
N GLN A 202 31.50 0.33 -26.10
CA GLN A 202 30.69 0.57 -24.90
C GLN A 202 29.38 -0.24 -24.88
N PHE A 203 29.01 -0.90 -25.98
CA PHE A 203 27.73 -1.61 -26.08
C PHE A 203 27.60 -2.70 -25.03
N LYS A 204 28.67 -3.46 -24.80
CA LYS A 204 28.64 -4.58 -23.85
C LYS A 204 28.43 -4.10 -22.41
N ASP A 205 29.02 -2.96 -22.06
CA ASP A 205 28.84 -2.37 -20.73
C ASP A 205 27.42 -1.83 -20.56
N ILE A 206 26.91 -1.09 -21.57
CA ILE A 206 25.55 -0.57 -21.55
C ILE A 206 24.52 -1.71 -21.54
N LEU A 207 24.77 -2.80 -22.27
CA LEU A 207 23.95 -4.01 -22.26
C LEU A 207 23.78 -4.56 -20.84
N GLY A 208 24.89 -4.72 -20.13
CA GLY A 208 24.89 -5.18 -18.75
C GLY A 208 24.09 -4.26 -17.83
N VAL A 209 24.17 -2.94 -18.04
CA VAL A 209 23.38 -1.95 -17.30
C VAL A 209 21.90 -2.04 -17.65
N VAL A 210 21.51 -2.13 -18.92
CA VAL A 210 20.09 -2.22 -19.34
C VAL A 210 19.44 -3.50 -18.81
N ILE A 211 20.13 -4.63 -18.91
CA ILE A 211 19.67 -5.92 -18.38
C ILE A 211 19.52 -5.84 -16.86
N SER A 212 20.55 -5.32 -16.18
CA SER A 212 20.48 -5.09 -14.74
C SER A 212 19.27 -4.21 -14.40
N ASP A 213 19.13 -3.06 -15.05
CA ASP A 213 18.05 -2.07 -14.86
C ASP A 213 16.66 -2.63 -15.16
N ALA A 214 16.55 -3.66 -16.01
CA ALA A 214 15.28 -4.35 -16.27
C ALA A 214 14.96 -5.41 -15.22
N LEU A 215 15.97 -6.05 -14.61
CA LEU A 215 15.78 -7.28 -13.84
C LEU A 215 16.07 -7.17 -12.35
N ASN A 216 17.03 -6.35 -11.94
CA ASN A 216 17.43 -6.32 -10.55
C ASN A 216 16.33 -5.67 -9.71
N THR A 217 16.04 -6.30 -8.59
CA THR A 217 15.37 -5.69 -7.45
C THR A 217 16.39 -4.88 -6.65
N THR A 218 15.89 -4.01 -5.77
CA THR A 218 16.74 -3.48 -4.70
C THR A 218 16.17 -3.92 -3.38
N THR A 219 17.00 -3.85 -2.34
CA THR A 219 16.58 -4.16 -0.98
C THR A 219 16.30 -2.88 -0.22
N VAL A 220 15.24 -2.94 0.59
CA VAL A 220 14.80 -1.85 1.43
C VAL A 220 14.66 -2.35 2.85
N GLN A 221 15.13 -1.56 3.80
CA GLN A 221 14.83 -1.73 5.22
C GLN A 221 14.00 -0.52 5.67
N VAL A 222 12.87 -0.77 6.31
CA VAL A 222 12.09 0.31 6.94
C VAL A 222 12.47 0.38 8.41
N ASN A 223 12.86 1.57 8.86
CA ASN A 223 13.14 1.83 10.26
C ASN A 223 11.96 2.60 10.85
N LEU A 224 11.11 1.89 11.58
CA LEU A 224 10.07 2.51 12.39
C LEU A 224 10.69 3.06 13.68
N LEU A 225 10.82 4.39 13.76
CA LEU A 225 11.58 5.09 14.79
C LEU A 225 10.71 5.42 16.01
N ASP A 226 11.26 5.20 17.20
CA ASP A 226 10.72 5.67 18.47
C ASP A 226 11.04 7.15 18.73
N ILE A 227 10.60 7.66 19.89
CA ILE A 227 10.82 9.07 20.29
C ILE A 227 12.30 9.45 20.42
N GLN A 228 13.20 8.46 20.54
CA GLN A 228 14.65 8.64 20.61
C GLN A 228 15.33 8.48 19.25
N GLY A 229 14.56 8.25 18.17
CA GLY A 229 15.08 8.00 16.83
C GLY A 229 15.68 6.61 16.65
N LYS A 230 15.35 5.64 17.51
CA LYS A 230 15.84 4.25 17.40
C LYS A 230 14.79 3.37 16.70
N PRO A 231 15.22 2.40 15.86
CA PRO A 231 14.31 1.53 15.11
C PRO A 231 13.75 0.39 15.99
N THR A 232 12.96 0.74 17.00
CA THR A 232 12.43 -0.22 17.99
C THR A 232 10.95 -0.55 17.79
N GLU A 233 10.25 0.22 16.96
CA GLU A 233 8.84 0.03 16.68
C GLU A 233 8.63 -1.08 15.64
N THR A 234 7.57 -1.87 15.81
CA THR A 234 7.33 -3.03 14.95
C THR A 234 5.88 -3.52 15.01
N ASN A 235 5.55 -4.55 14.22
CA ASN A 235 4.24 -5.17 14.09
C ASN A 235 3.15 -4.21 13.57
N VAL A 236 3.54 -3.24 12.75
CA VAL A 236 2.61 -2.30 12.11
C VAL A 236 2.56 -2.60 10.62
N ASN A 237 1.36 -2.58 10.04
CA ASN A 237 1.21 -2.74 8.60
C ASN A 237 1.77 -1.51 7.86
N MET A 238 2.38 -1.74 6.71
CA MET A 238 3.01 -0.74 5.85
C MET A 238 2.57 -0.98 4.41
N SER A 239 1.96 0.02 3.80
CA SER A 239 1.53 -0.03 2.40
C SER A 239 2.40 0.89 1.54
N PHE A 240 2.92 0.35 0.44
CA PHE A 240 3.70 1.08 -0.54
C PHE A 240 2.87 1.29 -1.80
N PHE A 241 2.66 2.55 -2.14
CA PHE A 241 1.94 2.99 -3.33
C PHE A 241 2.93 3.55 -4.34
N ASP A 242 2.72 3.23 -5.61
CA ASP A 242 3.38 3.95 -6.70
C ASP A 242 2.91 5.40 -6.67
N LEU A 243 3.87 6.33 -6.57
CA LEU A 243 3.61 7.76 -6.43
C LEU A 243 2.91 8.36 -7.67
N LEU A 244 3.16 7.80 -8.87
CA LEU A 244 2.57 8.31 -10.12
C LEU A 244 1.18 7.71 -10.38
N SER A 245 1.03 6.38 -10.26
CA SER A 245 -0.24 5.71 -10.56
C SER A 245 -1.21 5.63 -9.37
N GLY A 246 -0.73 5.86 -8.14
CA GLY A 246 -1.49 5.71 -6.91
C GLY A 246 -1.83 4.26 -6.55
N LYS A 247 -1.36 3.27 -7.32
CA LYS A 247 -1.69 1.86 -7.11
C LYS A 247 -0.88 1.28 -5.95
N LEU A 248 -1.54 0.49 -5.11
CA LEU A 248 -0.87 -0.33 -4.10
C LEU A 248 0.05 -1.35 -4.79
N LYS A 249 1.33 -1.34 -4.42
CA LYS A 249 2.36 -2.24 -4.95
C LYS A 249 2.73 -3.31 -3.94
N TYR A 250 2.94 -2.89 -2.69
CA TYR A 250 3.35 -3.79 -1.62
C TYR A 250 2.58 -3.50 -0.34
N ASN A 251 2.35 -4.55 0.43
CA ASN A 251 1.69 -4.46 1.73
C ASN A 251 2.39 -5.45 2.68
N TYR A 252 3.08 -4.93 3.69
CA TYR A 252 3.94 -5.70 4.57
C TYR A 252 3.65 -5.35 6.03
N ILE A 253 3.59 -6.36 6.89
CA ILE A 253 3.62 -6.13 8.33
C ILE A 253 5.09 -6.05 8.75
N HIS A 254 5.48 -4.93 9.35
CA HIS A 254 6.84 -4.72 9.83
C HIS A 254 7.22 -5.74 10.90
N THR A 255 8.46 -6.24 10.84
CA THR A 255 9.03 -7.11 11.86
C THR A 255 10.48 -6.72 12.17
N ILE A 256 10.95 -7.12 13.36
CA ILE A 256 12.33 -6.95 13.81
C ILE A 256 12.83 -8.33 14.23
N ASN A 257 14.06 -8.68 13.85
CA ASN A 257 14.66 -9.96 14.21
C ASN A 257 15.16 -9.98 15.67
N SER A 258 15.65 -11.13 16.14
CA SER A 258 16.16 -11.29 17.51
C SER A 258 17.38 -10.42 17.85
N ARG A 259 18.03 -9.81 16.87
CA ARG A 259 19.16 -8.88 17.03
C ARG A 259 18.72 -7.41 17.10
N GLY A 260 17.42 -7.14 17.00
CA GLY A 260 16.90 -5.77 16.99
C GLY A 260 17.00 -5.07 15.63
N GLU A 261 17.24 -5.82 14.55
CA GLU A 261 17.35 -5.27 13.20
C GLU A 261 16.02 -5.48 12.44
N PRO A 262 15.45 -4.41 11.84
CA PRO A 262 14.29 -4.54 10.97
C PRO A 262 14.56 -5.44 9.76
N ASP A 263 13.50 -6.07 9.26
CA ASP A 263 13.60 -6.95 8.10
C ASP A 263 13.92 -6.19 6.81
N THR A 264 14.55 -6.90 5.87
CA THR A 264 14.92 -6.40 4.54
C THR A 264 13.98 -6.98 3.49
N VAL A 265 13.28 -6.10 2.77
CA VAL A 265 12.32 -6.48 1.72
C VAL A 265 12.86 -6.11 0.34
N GLU A 266 12.57 -6.94 -0.65
CA GLU A 266 12.86 -6.63 -2.06
C GLU A 266 11.73 -5.80 -2.66
N ILE A 267 12.07 -4.63 -3.20
CA ILE A 267 11.13 -3.69 -3.82
C ILE A 267 11.67 -3.28 -5.20
N ASP A 268 10.77 -3.04 -6.16
CA ASP A 268 11.13 -2.63 -7.51
C ASP A 268 11.73 -1.21 -7.50
N PRO A 269 13.01 -1.02 -7.88
CA PRO A 269 13.66 0.29 -7.85
C PRO A 269 13.22 1.23 -8.98
N LEU A 270 12.43 0.77 -9.96
CA LEU A 270 12.01 1.61 -11.08
C LEU A 270 10.89 2.58 -10.74
N LEU A 271 10.20 2.36 -9.63
CA LEU A 271 9.10 3.19 -9.18
C LEU A 271 9.56 4.15 -8.09
N SER A 272 8.86 5.27 -7.99
CA SER A 272 8.91 6.12 -6.80
C SER A 272 7.73 5.77 -5.91
N TYR A 273 7.94 5.75 -4.60
CA TYR A 273 6.93 5.28 -3.65
C TYR A 273 6.44 6.35 -2.69
N LYS A 274 5.16 6.24 -2.35
CA LYS A 274 4.55 6.74 -1.13
C LYS A 274 4.34 5.57 -0.18
N MET A 275 4.88 5.64 1.02
CA MET A 275 4.66 4.63 2.05
C MET A 275 3.70 5.17 3.11
N ILE A 276 2.72 4.36 3.50
CA ILE A 276 1.82 4.64 4.62
C ILE A 276 2.05 3.57 5.68
N VAL A 277 2.45 4.00 6.87
CA VAL A 277 2.51 3.16 8.07
C VAL A 277 1.18 3.30 8.80
N HIS A 278 0.47 2.19 8.97
CA HIS A 278 -0.89 2.13 9.51
C HIS A 278 -0.92 2.18 11.04
N THR A 279 -0.25 3.17 11.62
CA THR A 279 -0.41 3.56 13.02
C THR A 279 -1.72 4.34 13.23
N ILE A 280 -2.04 4.65 14.49
CA ILE A 280 -3.17 5.53 14.82
C ILE A 280 -2.63 6.81 15.46
N PRO A 281 -2.71 7.99 14.78
CA PRO A 281 -3.05 8.19 13.37
C PRO A 281 -1.98 7.63 12.40
N PRO A 282 -2.30 7.43 11.12
CA PRO A 282 -1.38 6.89 10.13
C PRO A 282 -0.27 7.89 9.78
N VAL A 283 0.95 7.38 9.56
CA VAL A 283 2.12 8.18 9.18
C VAL A 283 2.48 7.92 7.72
N THR A 284 2.75 9.00 6.99
CA THR A 284 3.08 8.95 5.56
C THR A 284 4.52 9.36 5.32
N VAL A 285 5.22 8.62 4.47
CA VAL A 285 6.54 8.97 3.93
C VAL A 285 6.43 9.03 2.41
N ASP A 286 6.49 10.23 1.85
CA ASP A 286 6.35 10.48 0.42
C ASP A 286 7.70 10.60 -0.29
N GLY A 287 7.71 10.35 -1.60
CA GLY A 287 8.87 10.65 -2.45
C GLY A 287 10.06 9.69 -2.28
N ILE A 288 9.83 8.46 -1.84
CA ILE A 288 10.86 7.44 -1.68
C ILE A 288 11.39 7.07 -3.07
N LYS A 289 12.66 7.38 -3.32
CA LYS A 289 13.38 7.01 -4.54
C LYS A 289 14.42 5.96 -4.23
N LEU A 290 14.38 4.88 -4.98
CA LEU A 290 15.27 3.74 -4.79
C LEU A 290 16.42 3.80 -5.79
N THR A 291 17.63 3.56 -5.33
CA THR A 291 18.78 3.33 -6.21
C THR A 291 18.96 1.83 -6.37
N GLN A 292 19.09 1.40 -7.61
CA GLN A 292 19.25 0.01 -7.95
C GLN A 292 20.55 -0.59 -7.41
N GLY A 293 20.49 -1.84 -6.94
CA GLY A 293 21.63 -2.56 -6.37
C GLY A 293 22.15 -1.95 -5.07
N LYS A 294 21.50 -0.91 -4.54
CA LYS A 294 21.87 -0.23 -3.31
C LYS A 294 20.78 -0.42 -2.27
N HIS A 295 21.15 -1.09 -1.19
CA HIS A 295 20.29 -1.20 -0.01
C HIS A 295 19.88 0.19 0.49
N THR A 296 18.58 0.41 0.66
CA THR A 296 18.03 1.71 1.06
C THR A 296 17.33 1.59 2.40
N ILE A 297 17.66 2.49 3.33
CA ILE A 297 16.99 2.58 4.63
C ILE A 297 15.96 3.70 4.56
N ILE A 298 14.71 3.39 4.91
CA ILE A 298 13.60 4.34 4.96
C ILE A 298 13.22 4.57 6.42
N PRO A 299 13.55 5.74 7.00
CA PRO A 299 13.09 6.09 8.34
C PRO A 299 11.62 6.54 8.31
N ALA A 300 10.85 6.16 9.33
CA ALA A 300 9.52 6.67 9.59
C ALA A 300 9.35 6.91 11.10
N ASP A 301 9.08 8.16 11.49
CA ASP A 301 8.85 8.52 12.89
C ASP A 301 7.47 8.05 13.33
N VAL A 302 7.43 6.95 14.09
CA VAL A 302 6.19 6.33 14.58
C VAL A 302 6.27 5.95 16.06
N PRO A 303 6.68 6.88 16.95
CA PRO A 303 6.74 6.62 18.38
C PRO A 303 5.37 6.24 18.92
N GLN A 304 5.26 5.09 19.57
CA GLN A 304 3.95 4.58 20.01
C GLN A 304 3.89 4.22 21.49
N GLY A 305 2.68 4.31 22.03
CA GLY A 305 2.29 3.80 23.33
C GLY A 305 0.97 3.05 23.26
N TYR A 306 0.53 2.52 24.39
CA TYR A 306 -0.73 1.78 24.48
C TYR A 306 -1.75 2.55 25.30
N LEU A 307 -3.01 2.48 24.89
CA LEU A 307 -4.15 2.94 25.66
C LEU A 307 -5.01 1.74 26.03
N LYS A 308 -5.22 1.54 27.33
CA LYS A 308 -6.12 0.53 27.87
C LYS A 308 -7.30 1.22 28.54
N LEU A 309 -8.51 0.93 28.07
CA LEU A 309 -9.73 1.38 28.71
C LEU A 309 -10.23 0.24 29.59
N LYS A 310 -10.22 0.40 30.91
CA LYS A 310 -10.43 -0.70 31.84
C LYS A 310 -11.77 -0.56 32.56
N LEU A 311 -12.61 -1.58 32.47
CA LEU A 311 -13.86 -1.69 33.22
C LEU A 311 -13.88 -3.03 33.95
N ASP A 312 -13.73 -3.00 35.27
CA ASP A 312 -13.65 -4.21 36.08
C ASP A 312 -15.03 -4.86 36.33
N GLY A 313 -15.13 -6.18 36.19
CA GLY A 313 -16.34 -6.96 36.48
C GLY A 313 -17.22 -7.22 35.26
N ASN A 314 -18.43 -7.76 35.48
CA ASN A 314 -19.37 -8.01 34.38
C ASN A 314 -19.84 -6.69 33.78
N ASN A 315 -19.47 -6.45 32.53
CA ASN A 315 -19.96 -5.31 31.77
C ASN A 315 -21.47 -5.47 31.52
N GLN A 316 -22.27 -4.58 32.09
CA GLN A 316 -23.72 -4.54 31.87
C GLN A 316 -24.09 -3.75 30.61
N TYR A 317 -23.15 -3.00 30.05
CA TYR A 317 -23.30 -2.41 28.73
C TYR A 317 -23.04 -3.49 27.67
N ASN A 318 -23.84 -3.47 26.60
CA ASN A 318 -23.66 -4.35 25.46
C ASN A 318 -22.78 -3.65 24.41
N GLY A 319 -21.49 -4.00 24.34
CA GLY A 319 -20.54 -3.41 23.40
C GLY A 319 -20.22 -1.93 23.69
N LEU A 320 -19.77 -1.64 24.93
CA LEU A 320 -19.34 -0.28 25.28
C LEU A 320 -18.05 0.06 24.51
N THR A 321 -18.03 1.25 23.92
CA THR A 321 -16.88 1.80 23.19
C THR A 321 -16.53 3.20 23.70
N ALA A 322 -15.32 3.66 23.38
CA ALA A 322 -14.93 5.05 23.50
C ALA A 322 -14.47 5.61 22.16
N ILE A 323 -14.84 6.86 21.91
CA ILE A 323 -14.32 7.64 20.79
C ILE A 323 -13.01 8.26 21.24
N VAL A 324 -11.94 8.05 20.47
CA VAL A 324 -10.61 8.62 20.72
C VAL A 324 -10.34 9.71 19.68
N ARG A 325 -9.95 10.89 20.16
CA ARG A 325 -9.61 12.06 19.34
C ARG A 325 -8.25 12.60 19.75
N LYS A 326 -7.56 13.29 18.85
CA LYS A 326 -6.39 14.08 19.24
C LYS A 326 -6.86 15.25 20.11
N SER A 327 -6.08 15.58 21.14
CA SER A 327 -6.46 16.65 22.09
C SER A 327 -6.76 17.97 21.36
N GLY A 328 -7.92 18.54 21.64
CA GLY A 328 -8.42 19.77 21.02
C GLY A 328 -8.99 19.62 19.61
N GLU A 329 -9.03 18.41 19.04
CA GLU A 329 -9.60 18.13 17.73
C GLU A 329 -10.94 17.38 17.86
N MET A 330 -11.90 17.69 16.97
CA MET A 330 -13.21 17.02 16.95
C MET A 330 -13.26 15.81 16.01
N ASN A 331 -12.19 15.58 15.25
CA ASN A 331 -12.11 14.44 14.35
C ASN A 331 -11.91 13.14 15.12
N THR A 332 -12.81 12.18 14.93
CA THR A 332 -12.67 10.83 15.48
C THR A 332 -11.48 10.14 14.82
N LEU A 333 -10.48 9.77 15.63
CA LEU A 333 -9.33 8.99 15.17
C LEU A 333 -9.61 7.49 15.22
N ASN A 334 -10.23 7.04 16.31
CA ASN A 334 -10.55 5.63 16.52
C ASN A 334 -11.81 5.47 17.38
N VAL A 335 -12.47 4.32 17.23
CA VAL A 335 -13.51 3.84 18.14
C VAL A 335 -12.97 2.58 18.80
N GLN A 336 -12.61 2.67 20.08
CA GLN A 336 -11.97 1.59 20.82
C GLN A 336 -12.97 0.89 21.73
N ASP A 337 -12.98 -0.44 21.68
CA ASP A 337 -13.75 -1.26 22.60
C ASP A 337 -13.18 -1.20 24.03
N ILE A 338 -14.05 -1.22 25.03
CA ILE A 338 -13.62 -1.28 26.43
C ILE A 338 -13.03 -2.65 26.75
N ASN A 339 -11.97 -2.66 27.57
CA ASN A 339 -11.09 -3.76 27.95
C ASN A 339 -10.05 -4.19 26.91
N ASP A 340 -10.09 -3.60 25.73
CA ASP A 340 -9.05 -3.77 24.72
C ASP A 340 -7.86 -2.83 24.96
N ILE A 341 -6.69 -3.29 24.48
CA ILE A 341 -5.45 -2.52 24.48
C ILE A 341 -5.16 -2.17 23.03
N GLU A 342 -5.12 -0.88 22.74
CA GLU A 342 -4.89 -0.38 21.39
C GLU A 342 -3.63 0.48 21.35
N LYS A 343 -2.94 0.49 20.20
CA LYS A 343 -1.66 1.16 20.03
C LYS A 343 -1.83 2.48 19.28
N TYR A 344 -1.32 3.56 19.85
CA TYR A 344 -1.42 4.91 19.29
C TYR A 344 -0.05 5.56 19.20
N ILE A 345 0.11 6.51 18.27
CA ILE A 345 1.25 7.43 18.28
C ILE A 345 1.25 8.20 19.60
N ILE A 346 2.42 8.47 20.18
CA ILE A 346 2.51 9.25 21.42
C ILE A 346 1.89 10.65 21.25
N GLY A 347 1.34 11.19 22.33
CA GLY A 347 0.69 12.49 22.30
C GLY A 347 -0.45 12.59 23.29
N LYS A 348 -1.21 13.69 23.20
CA LYS A 348 -2.39 13.93 24.03
C LYS A 348 -3.65 13.63 23.25
N TYR A 349 -4.59 12.96 23.92
CA TYR A 349 -5.85 12.50 23.35
C TYR A 349 -7.03 12.88 24.25
N ASP A 350 -8.15 13.17 23.62
CA ASP A 350 -9.44 13.36 24.28
C ASP A 350 -10.31 12.13 24.04
N LEU A 351 -10.88 11.60 25.12
CA LEU A 351 -11.70 10.39 25.11
C LEU A 351 -13.15 10.74 25.42
N GLU A 352 -14.07 10.20 24.64
CA GLU A 352 -15.51 10.24 24.91
C GLU A 352 -16.02 8.80 25.04
N ILE A 353 -16.23 8.38 26.28
CA ILE A 353 -16.68 7.03 26.61
C ILE A 353 -18.21 7.04 26.55
N LEU A 354 -18.80 6.14 25.77
CA LEU A 354 -20.22 6.11 25.45
C LEU A 354 -21.09 5.51 26.58
N THR A 355 -20.75 5.84 27.83
CA THR A 355 -21.56 5.52 29.01
C THR A 355 -22.75 6.47 29.14
N LEU A 356 -23.64 6.19 30.09
CA LEU A 356 -24.72 7.08 30.47
C LEU A 356 -24.55 7.50 31.95
N PRO A 357 -24.35 8.80 32.26
CA PRO A 357 -23.92 9.88 31.37
C PRO A 357 -22.59 9.60 30.67
N ARG A 358 -22.29 10.36 29.60
CA ARG A 358 -21.02 10.25 28.87
C ARG A 358 -19.87 10.66 29.77
N ILE A 359 -18.78 9.89 29.75
CA ILE A 359 -17.55 10.27 30.45
C ILE A 359 -16.62 10.91 29.44
N LEU A 360 -16.22 12.15 29.70
CA LEU A 360 -15.24 12.90 28.91
C LEU A 360 -13.92 12.96 29.68
N VAL A 361 -12.83 12.49 29.06
CA VAL A 361 -11.49 12.54 29.64
C VAL A 361 -10.58 13.29 28.68
N SER A 362 -10.20 14.50 29.05
CA SER A 362 -9.31 15.33 28.24
C SER A 362 -7.84 15.15 28.57
N ASP A 363 -6.97 15.47 27.62
CA ASP A 363 -5.52 15.53 27.80
C ASP A 363 -4.86 14.22 28.29
N VAL A 364 -5.40 13.07 27.87
CA VAL A 364 -4.82 11.76 28.14
C VAL A 364 -3.50 11.64 27.40
N GLU A 365 -2.39 11.62 28.14
CA GLU A 365 -1.05 11.54 27.60
C GLU A 365 -0.63 10.08 27.37
N ILE A 366 -0.49 9.69 26.10
CA ILE A 366 0.08 8.39 25.69
C ILE A 366 1.60 8.54 25.56
N LYS A 367 2.34 7.71 26.31
CA LYS A 367 3.81 7.73 26.39
C LYS A 367 4.44 6.56 25.65
N GLN A 368 5.67 6.78 25.18
CA GLN A 368 6.47 5.78 24.47
C GLN A 368 6.56 4.47 25.25
N SER A 369 6.21 3.36 24.60
CA SER A 369 6.34 2.00 25.14
C SER A 369 5.66 1.79 26.50
N TYR A 370 4.64 2.60 26.82
CA TYR A 370 3.92 2.56 28.09
C TYR A 370 2.43 2.35 27.87
N THR A 371 1.78 1.60 28.78
CA THR A 371 0.32 1.41 28.77
C THR A 371 -0.36 2.41 29.68
N THR A 372 -0.94 3.44 29.08
CA THR A 372 -1.80 4.41 29.73
C THR A 372 -3.15 3.74 29.99
N THR A 373 -3.56 3.64 31.26
CA THR A 373 -4.82 2.98 31.63
C THR A 373 -5.82 4.01 32.13
N ILE A 374 -7.04 3.97 31.60
CA ILE A 374 -8.17 4.76 32.06
C ILE A 374 -9.17 3.82 32.70
N ASP A 375 -9.30 3.89 34.02
CA ASP A 375 -10.28 3.11 34.77
C ASP A 375 -11.66 3.77 34.68
N ILE A 376 -12.63 2.99 34.21
CA ILE A 376 -14.02 3.39 34.07
C ILE A 376 -14.78 2.83 35.28
N PRO A 377 -15.58 3.65 35.99
CA PRO A 377 -16.38 3.16 37.10
C PRO A 377 -17.39 2.10 36.64
N LYS A 378 -17.65 1.13 37.52
CA LYS A 378 -18.67 0.12 37.21
C LYS A 378 -20.04 0.79 37.22
N PRO A 379 -20.88 0.54 36.20
CA PRO A 379 -22.23 1.07 36.23
C PRO A 379 -23.09 0.38 37.29
N GLY A 380 -24.19 1.02 37.67
CA GLY A 380 -25.31 0.41 38.37
C GLY A 380 -26.51 0.18 37.43
N LEU A 381 -27.46 -0.64 37.88
CA LEU A 381 -28.74 -0.84 37.23
C LEU A 381 -29.83 -0.08 37.98
N VAL A 382 -30.56 0.77 37.28
CA VAL A 382 -31.72 1.46 37.85
C VAL A 382 -32.97 1.00 37.11
N THR A 383 -33.90 0.41 37.85
CA THR A 383 -35.20 0.02 37.32
C THR A 383 -36.25 1.02 37.75
N PHE A 384 -36.80 1.74 36.79
CA PHE A 384 -37.94 2.64 36.99
C PHE A 384 -39.23 1.84 36.86
N ILE A 385 -40.12 1.97 37.84
CA ILE A 385 -41.44 1.32 37.85
C ILE A 385 -42.48 2.42 38.01
N THR A 386 -43.31 2.62 36.99
CA THR A 386 -44.37 3.63 37.00
C THR A 386 -45.74 2.97 37.18
N SER A 387 -46.66 3.70 37.79
CA SER A 387 -48.06 3.26 37.93
C SER A 387 -48.82 3.13 36.60
N SER A 388 -48.39 3.85 35.56
CA SER A 388 -48.99 3.85 34.22
C SER A 388 -47.96 4.30 33.18
N ALA A 389 -48.30 4.20 31.89
CA ALA A 389 -47.51 4.80 30.82
C ALA A 389 -47.50 6.34 30.97
N GLY A 390 -46.38 6.99 30.67
CA GLY A 390 -46.23 8.42 30.90
C GLY A 390 -44.88 8.98 30.47
N PHE A 391 -44.74 10.29 30.50
CA PHE A 391 -43.53 10.96 30.03
C PHE A 391 -42.58 11.15 31.20
N GLY A 392 -41.31 10.73 31.03
CA GLY A 392 -40.29 10.95 32.04
C GLY A 392 -38.95 11.36 31.47
N SER A 393 -38.21 12.14 32.26
CA SER A 393 -36.87 12.62 31.93
C SER A 393 -35.95 12.41 33.13
N LEU A 394 -34.74 11.96 32.84
CA LEU A 394 -33.69 11.70 33.81
C LEU A 394 -32.59 12.76 33.67
N TYR A 395 -32.18 13.29 34.81
CA TYR A 395 -31.17 14.32 34.92
C TYR A 395 -30.03 13.87 35.84
N LEU A 396 -28.81 14.23 35.48
CA LEU A 396 -27.65 14.16 36.36
C LEU A 396 -27.56 15.47 37.16
N GLU A 397 -27.41 15.35 38.48
CA GLU A 397 -27.16 16.49 39.36
C GLU A 397 -25.66 16.61 39.66
N THR A 398 -25.09 17.80 39.47
CA THR A 398 -23.71 18.10 39.82
C THR A 398 -23.61 19.49 40.44
N GLY A 399 -23.66 19.57 41.77
CA GLY A 399 -23.83 20.83 42.48
C GLY A 399 -25.16 21.48 42.11
N ASP A 400 -25.12 22.73 41.64
CA ASP A 400 -26.32 23.47 41.20
C ASP A 400 -26.70 23.22 39.73
N LYS A 401 -25.97 22.34 39.02
CA LYS A 401 -26.24 22.04 37.60
C LYS A 401 -27.13 20.82 37.45
N PHE A 402 -28.08 20.91 36.52
CA PHE A 402 -29.00 19.86 36.11
C PHE A 402 -28.79 19.56 34.63
N GLU A 403 -28.21 18.40 34.31
CA GLU A 403 -27.97 17.99 32.93
C GLU A 403 -28.97 16.90 32.54
N TRP A 404 -29.72 17.13 31.46
CA TRP A 404 -30.61 16.11 30.90
C TRP A 404 -29.79 15.02 30.20
N ILE A 405 -30.02 13.75 30.56
CA ILE A 405 -29.22 12.63 30.03
C ILE A 405 -30.04 11.53 29.34
N TYR A 406 -31.32 11.38 29.68
CA TYR A 406 -32.15 10.30 29.16
C TYR A 406 -33.65 10.63 29.25
N ASN A 407 -34.46 10.10 28.33
CA ASN A 407 -35.91 10.14 28.40
C ASN A 407 -36.45 8.72 28.61
N LEU A 408 -37.27 8.53 29.65
CA LEU A 408 -37.95 7.27 29.88
C LEU A 408 -38.88 6.97 28.69
N ASN A 409 -38.96 5.69 28.31
CA ASN A 409 -39.85 5.29 27.23
C ASN A 409 -41.31 5.51 27.64
N PRO A 410 -42.09 6.33 26.91
CA PRO A 410 -43.41 6.72 27.36
C PRO A 410 -44.43 5.58 27.38
N ASN A 411 -44.14 4.46 26.72
CA ASN A 411 -45.01 3.31 26.62
C ASN A 411 -44.70 2.23 27.67
N TYR A 412 -43.59 2.34 28.39
CA TYR A 412 -43.17 1.35 29.37
C TYR A 412 -43.62 1.73 30.78
N THR A 413 -44.08 0.73 31.53
CA THR A 413 -44.33 0.87 32.97
C THR A 413 -43.19 0.34 33.82
N LYS A 414 -42.23 -0.35 33.18
CA LYS A 414 -41.00 -0.84 33.79
C LYS A 414 -39.86 -0.72 32.79
N GLU A 415 -38.82 0.00 33.16
CA GLU A 415 -37.64 0.23 32.32
C GLU A 415 -36.37 0.13 33.18
N THR A 416 -35.40 -0.67 32.74
CA THR A 416 -34.11 -0.84 33.41
C THR A 416 -33.02 -0.16 32.59
N ILE A 417 -32.29 0.75 33.22
CA ILE A 417 -31.26 1.59 32.59
C ILE A 417 -29.93 1.35 33.31
N VAL A 418 -28.86 1.26 32.52
CA VAL A 418 -27.48 1.20 33.01
C VAL A 418 -26.97 2.63 33.21
N LEU A 419 -26.57 3.00 34.43
CA LEU A 419 -26.12 4.35 34.77
C LEU A 419 -24.74 4.33 35.45
N GLN A 420 -23.91 5.32 35.17
CA GLN A 420 -22.66 5.55 35.90
C GLN A 420 -22.93 6.08 37.32
N PRO A 421 -22.02 5.87 38.28
CA PRO A 421 -22.18 6.40 39.63
C PRO A 421 -22.40 7.91 39.65
N GLY A 422 -23.35 8.38 40.48
CA GLY A 422 -23.73 9.79 40.55
C GLY A 422 -25.07 10.02 41.24
N SER A 423 -25.43 11.30 41.38
CA SER A 423 -26.71 11.76 41.91
C SER A 423 -27.65 12.12 40.78
N TYR A 424 -28.89 11.63 40.84
CA TYR A 424 -29.85 11.71 39.76
C TYR A 424 -31.19 12.22 40.23
N ARG A 425 -31.88 12.91 39.32
CA ARG A 425 -33.27 13.32 39.47
C ARG A 425 -34.07 12.76 38.32
N VAL A 426 -35.15 12.07 38.63
CA VAL A 426 -36.15 11.64 37.65
C VAL A 426 -37.42 12.44 37.82
N VAL A 427 -37.95 12.92 36.71
CA VAL A 427 -39.21 13.65 36.62
C VAL A 427 -40.15 12.80 35.77
N TYR A 428 -41.37 12.56 36.24
CA TYR A 428 -42.34 11.71 35.55
C TYR A 428 -43.76 12.24 35.67
N ARG A 429 -44.57 12.07 34.62
CA ARG A 429 -46.00 12.38 34.64
C ARG A 429 -46.79 11.33 33.85
N PRO A 430 -47.88 10.77 34.41
CA PRO A 430 -48.78 9.86 33.68
C PRO A 430 -49.29 10.47 32.38
N GLN A 431 -49.36 9.67 31.31
CA GLN A 431 -49.81 10.11 29.99
C GLN A 431 -51.23 10.69 30.02
N ASN A 432 -52.11 10.07 30.82
CA ASN A 432 -53.51 10.45 30.97
C ASN A 432 -53.71 11.73 31.81
N ALA A 433 -52.70 12.16 32.58
CA ALA A 433 -52.79 13.39 33.35
C ALA A 433 -52.86 14.60 32.38
N LYS A 434 -53.71 15.58 32.66
CA LYS A 434 -53.90 16.77 31.81
C LYS A 434 -53.37 18.07 32.42
N ARG A 435 -52.69 17.98 33.57
CA ARG A 435 -52.12 19.14 34.28
C ARG A 435 -50.70 18.85 34.72
N THR A 436 -49.85 19.87 34.73
CA THR A 436 -48.42 19.76 35.10
C THR A 436 -48.21 19.42 36.58
N TYR A 437 -49.14 19.77 37.47
CA TYR A 437 -48.97 19.49 38.91
C TYR A 437 -48.96 18.00 39.26
N TYR A 438 -49.40 17.11 38.35
CA TYR A 438 -49.32 15.66 38.51
C TYR A 438 -47.91 15.09 38.25
N THR A 439 -46.93 15.95 37.98
CA THR A 439 -45.54 15.56 37.87
C THR A 439 -45.03 15.09 39.22
N VAL A 440 -44.42 13.91 39.24
CA VAL A 440 -43.69 13.34 40.36
C VAL A 440 -42.20 13.51 40.10
N GLU A 441 -41.47 13.85 41.15
CA GLU A 441 -40.03 13.97 41.13
C GLU A 441 -39.42 13.07 42.21
N LYS A 442 -38.32 12.39 41.87
CA LYS A 442 -37.50 11.67 42.85
C LYS A 442 -36.02 11.90 42.62
N ILE A 443 -35.32 12.07 43.72
CA ILE A 443 -33.85 12.16 43.77
C ILE A 443 -33.32 10.83 44.31
N PHE A 444 -32.25 10.32 43.72
CA PHE A 444 -31.61 9.09 44.15
C PHE A 444 -30.12 9.09 43.75
N ASP A 445 -29.32 8.34 44.49
CA ASP A 445 -27.91 8.12 44.20
C ASP A 445 -27.71 6.69 43.68
N ILE A 446 -26.82 6.54 42.70
CA ILE A 446 -26.36 5.23 42.25
C ILE A 446 -24.87 5.07 42.55
N SER A 447 -24.54 3.96 43.18
CA SER A 447 -23.16 3.56 43.48
C SER A 447 -22.70 2.47 42.52
N SER A 448 -21.39 2.36 42.37
CA SER A 448 -20.73 1.39 41.48
C SER A 448 -21.21 -0.04 41.72
N GLY A 449 -21.76 -0.69 40.68
CA GLY A 449 -22.23 -2.08 40.71
C GLY A 449 -23.54 -2.33 41.47
N VAL A 450 -24.24 -1.29 41.95
CA VAL A 450 -25.49 -1.44 42.71
C VAL A 450 -26.70 -1.53 41.78
N SER A 451 -27.71 -2.31 42.18
CA SER A 451 -29.02 -2.33 41.53
C SER A 451 -30.06 -1.63 42.41
N LEU A 452 -30.83 -0.70 41.84
CA LEU A 452 -31.83 0.10 42.53
C LEU A 452 -33.18 0.04 41.80
N SER A 453 -34.27 0.13 42.55
CA SER A 453 -35.63 0.22 42.01
C SER A 453 -36.29 1.52 42.48
N ILE A 454 -36.79 2.32 41.54
CA ILE A 454 -37.42 3.61 41.79
C ILE A 454 -38.87 3.56 41.32
N GLY A 455 -39.81 3.60 42.27
CA GLY A 455 -41.24 3.72 41.98
C GLY A 455 -41.65 5.16 41.71
N LEU A 456 -42.43 5.43 40.65
CA LEU A 456 -42.86 6.77 40.22
C LEU A 456 -44.37 6.93 40.05
#